data_AF-A0A970WRJ2-F1
#
_entry.id   AF-A0A970WRJ2-F1
#
_cell.length_a   1.000
_cell.length_b   1.000
_cell.length_c   1.000
_cell.angle_alpha   90.00
_cell.angle_beta   90.00
_cell.angle_gamma   90.00
#
_symmetry.space_group_name_H-M   'P 1'
#
loop_
_entity.id
_entity.type
_entity.pdbx_description
1 polymer ?
#
loop_
_entity_poly.entity_id
_entity_poly.type
_entity_poly.pdbx_seq_one_letter_code
_entity_poly.pdbx_strand_id
1 'polypeptide(L)'
;MKRQIILGMGAGQCGGNLLASVLDGQPNAKFTDEEPPFLPWYVKPGAPGVRHRLECILARRTERFIGNVASFYLPYVEQAIEFDPDNLRL
;
A
#
# COMPACT_ATOMS: atom_id res chain seq x y z
N MET A 1 -11.52 15.42 7.07
CA MET A 1 -11.87 14.34 6.11
C MET A 1 -11.01 13.13 6.42
N LYS A 2 -11.56 11.91 6.39
CA LYS A 2 -10.80 10.68 6.63
C LYS A 2 -9.93 10.37 5.40
N ARG A 3 -8.68 9.94 5.61
CA ARG A 3 -7.74 9.54 4.54
C ARG A 3 -8.08 8.14 4.04
N GLN A 4 -7.82 7.88 2.76
CA GLN A 4 -8.09 6.60 2.11
C GLN A 4 -6.76 5.96 1.69
N ILE A 5 -6.53 4.72 2.13
CA ILE A 5 -5.36 3.94 1.74
C ILE A 5 -5.70 3.15 0.48
N ILE A 6 -4.85 3.19 -0.53
CA ILE A 6 -4.99 2.39 -1.76
C ILE A 6 -3.71 1.60 -1.98
N LEU A 7 -3.79 0.27 -2.05
CA LEU A 7 -2.65 -0.60 -2.35
C LEU A 7 -2.78 -1.11 -3.78
N GLY A 8 -1.80 -0.83 -4.63
CA GLY A 8 -1.75 -1.41 -5.97
C GLY A 8 -0.97 -2.73 -5.96
N MET A 9 -1.49 -3.77 -6.60
CA MET A 9 -0.84 -5.08 -6.66
C MET A 9 -1.21 -5.85 -7.94
N GLY A 10 -0.46 -6.91 -8.26
CA GLY A 10 -0.81 -7.84 -9.35
C GLY A 10 -0.33 -7.45 -10.75
N ALA A 11 0.55 -6.45 -10.87
CA ALA A 11 1.21 -6.11 -12.12
C ALA A 11 2.70 -6.52 -12.08
N GLY A 12 3.25 -6.92 -13.23
CA GLY A 12 4.71 -7.01 -13.38
C GLY A 12 5.36 -5.63 -13.18
N GLN A 13 6.69 -5.60 -13.02
CA GLN A 13 7.44 -4.39 -12.63
C GLN A 13 7.08 -3.13 -13.46
N CYS A 14 6.95 -3.26 -14.79
CA CYS A 14 6.56 -2.15 -15.66
C CYS A 14 5.14 -1.63 -15.38
N GLY A 15 4.18 -2.53 -15.12
CA GLY A 15 2.80 -2.15 -14.82
C GLY A 15 2.65 -1.54 -13.43
N GLY A 16 3.44 -2.02 -12.45
CA GLY A 16 3.49 -1.44 -11.10
C GLY A 16 4.00 0.01 -11.12
N ASN A 17 5.11 0.25 -11.80
CA ASN A 17 5.68 1.59 -11.98
C ASN A 17 4.71 2.56 -12.65
N LEU A 18 4.05 2.12 -13.75
CA LEU A 18 3.06 2.93 -14.45
C LEU A 18 1.87 3.26 -13.55
N LEU A 19 1.33 2.26 -12.83
CA LEU A 19 0.21 2.46 -11.92
C LEU A 19 0.56 3.45 -10.80
N ALA A 20 1.73 3.30 -10.17
CA ALA A 20 2.19 4.21 -9.14
C ALA A 20 2.32 5.65 -9.66
N SER A 21 2.89 5.83 -10.86
CA SER A 21 3.03 7.14 -11.49
C SER A 21 1.68 7.79 -11.79
N VAL A 22 0.71 7.04 -12.32
CA VAL A 22 -0.64 7.55 -12.62
C VAL A 22 -1.38 7.96 -11.34
N LEU A 23 -1.27 7.17 -10.27
CA LEU A 23 -1.90 7.46 -8.99
C LEU A 23 -1.25 8.65 -8.27
N ASP A 24 0.09 8.76 -8.28
CA ASP A 24 0.81 9.88 -7.66
C ASP A 24 0.56 11.21 -8.39
N GLY A 25 0.25 11.17 -9.69
CA GLY A 25 -0.12 12.35 -10.47
C GLY A 25 -1.52 12.92 -10.17
N GLN A 26 -2.34 12.26 -9.35
CA GLN A 26 -3.69 12.73 -9.03
C GLN A 26 -3.65 13.88 -8.00
N PRO A 27 -4.62 14.82 -8.05
CA PRO A 27 -4.73 15.85 -7.02
C PRO A 27 -4.94 15.26 -5.62
N ASN A 28 -4.20 15.77 -4.63
CA ASN A 28 -4.31 15.36 -3.23
C ASN A 28 -4.03 13.85 -3.02
N ALA A 29 -3.04 13.34 -3.75
CA ALA A 29 -2.60 11.96 -3.72
C ALA A 29 -1.09 11.84 -3.42
N LYS A 30 -0.69 10.77 -2.73
CA LYS A 30 0.72 10.38 -2.56
C LYS A 30 0.92 8.88 -2.63
N PHE A 31 1.54 8.45 -3.71
CA PHE A 31 1.82 7.05 -4.02
C PHE A 31 3.32 6.81 -4.19
N THR A 32 3.74 5.60 -3.82
CA THR A 32 5.10 5.10 -4.03
C THR A 32 5.04 3.77 -4.76
N ASP A 33 6.08 3.41 -5.49
CA ASP A 33 6.28 2.06 -6.04
C ASP A 33 7.33 1.33 -5.20
N GLU A 34 7.05 0.06 -4.86
CA GLU A 34 7.95 -0.86 -4.15
C GLU A 34 8.79 -0.17 -3.05
N GLU A 35 8.14 0.58 -2.14
CA GLU A 35 8.88 1.34 -1.13
C GLU A 35 9.37 0.41 0.01
N PRO A 36 10.68 0.39 0.32
CA PRO A 36 11.23 -0.43 1.39
C PRO A 36 10.71 -0.05 2.80
N PRO A 37 10.74 -0.98 3.77
CA PRO A 37 11.19 -2.37 3.65
C PRO A 37 10.16 -3.26 2.96
N PHE A 38 10.64 -4.26 2.20
CA PHE A 38 9.77 -5.23 1.53
C PHE A 38 9.17 -6.21 2.51
N LEU A 39 7.88 -6.51 2.34
CA LEU A 39 7.21 -7.55 3.10
C LEU A 39 7.61 -8.93 2.54
N PRO A 40 7.89 -9.93 3.40
CA PRO A 40 8.24 -11.26 2.92
C PRO A 40 7.04 -11.93 2.25
N TRP A 41 7.25 -12.54 1.09
CA TRP A 41 6.18 -13.27 0.40
C TRP A 41 5.63 -14.44 1.23
N TYR A 42 6.53 -15.15 1.93
CA TYR A 42 6.17 -16.21 2.85
C TYR A 42 5.92 -15.63 4.23
N VAL A 43 4.64 -15.49 4.57
CA VAL A 43 4.18 -14.98 5.86
C VAL A 43 4.60 -15.95 6.97
N LYS A 44 5.59 -15.56 7.78
CA LYS A 44 6.01 -16.29 8.97
C LYS A 44 5.43 -15.63 10.23
N PRO A 45 5.10 -16.40 11.28
CA PRO A 45 4.78 -15.84 12.58
C PRO A 45 5.89 -14.87 13.04
N GLY A 46 5.53 -13.64 13.39
CA GLY A 46 6.46 -12.60 13.85
C GLY A 46 7.21 -11.81 12.76
N ALA A 47 6.98 -12.07 11.47
CA ALA A 47 7.50 -11.22 10.39
C ALA A 47 6.93 -9.79 10.48
N PRO A 48 7.64 -8.76 9.95
CA PRO A 48 7.09 -7.40 9.87
C PRO A 48 5.72 -7.44 9.24
N GLY A 49 4.71 -7.03 10.00
CA GLY A 49 3.32 -7.14 9.56
C GLY A 49 2.96 -6.03 8.59
N VAL A 50 2.06 -6.33 7.64
CA VAL A 50 1.44 -5.30 6.78
C VAL A 50 0.84 -4.16 7.62
N ARG A 51 0.35 -4.45 8.84
CA ARG A 51 -0.10 -3.43 9.80
C ARG A 51 0.91 -2.32 10.03
N HIS A 52 2.15 -2.64 10.38
CA HIS A 52 3.19 -1.64 10.64
C HIS A 52 3.50 -0.79 9.40
N ARG A 53 3.48 -1.43 8.22
CA ARG A 53 3.64 -0.75 6.93
C ARG A 53 2.52 0.27 6.70
N LEU A 54 1.26 -0.10 6.93
CA LEU A 54 0.09 0.77 6.78
C LEU A 54 0.10 1.93 7.79
N GLU A 55 0.49 1.67 9.04
CA GLU A 55 0.70 2.70 10.05
C GLU A 55 1.77 3.72 9.62
N CYS A 56 2.87 3.24 9.04
CA CYS A 56 3.92 4.11 8.51
C CYS A 56 3.43 4.98 7.35
N ILE A 57 2.63 4.42 6.43
CA ILE A 57 2.00 5.18 5.33
C ILE A 57 1.12 6.29 5.90
N LEU A 58 0.28 5.98 6.89
CA LEU A 58 -0.59 6.96 7.56
C LEU A 58 0.19 8.02 8.34
N ALA A 59 1.31 7.66 8.96
CA ALA A 59 2.10 8.59 9.76
C ALA A 59 2.88 9.59 8.90
N ARG A 60 3.36 9.15 7.72
CA ARG A 60 4.26 9.94 6.87
C ARG A 60 3.57 10.82 5.83
N ARG A 61 2.27 10.60 5.59
CA ARG A 61 1.54 11.19 4.45
C ARG A 61 0.27 11.88 4.91
N THR A 62 0.03 13.08 4.40
CA THR A 62 -1.06 13.97 4.83
C THR A 62 -2.15 14.14 3.77
N GLU A 63 -1.89 13.64 2.57
CA GLU A 63 -2.79 13.66 1.43
C GLU A 63 -4.05 12.82 1.67
N ARG A 64 -5.11 13.13 0.92
CA ARG A 64 -6.41 12.44 1.03
C ARG A 64 -6.31 11.00 0.55
N PHE A 65 -5.62 10.77 -0.57
CA PHE A 65 -5.40 9.44 -1.15
C PHE A 65 -3.93 9.06 -0.99
N ILE A 66 -3.64 8.00 -0.25
CA ILE A 66 -2.26 7.60 0.03
C ILE A 66 -2.10 6.12 -0.24
N GLY A 67 -0.92 5.70 -0.69
CA GLY A 67 -0.79 4.30 -1.07
C GLY A 67 0.56 3.83 -1.55
N ASN A 68 0.70 2.53 -1.72
CA ASN A 68 1.90 1.96 -2.30
C ASN A 68 1.50 0.89 -3.30
N VAL A 69 2.18 0.88 -4.43
CA VAL A 69 2.08 -0.19 -5.41
C VAL A 69 3.23 -1.15 -5.15
N ALA A 70 2.92 -2.42 -4.91
CA ALA A 70 3.91 -3.48 -4.78
C ALA A 70 3.25 -4.86 -4.85
N SER A 71 3.90 -5.81 -5.52
CA SER A 71 3.40 -7.18 -5.59
C SER A 71 3.43 -7.90 -4.23
N PHE A 72 4.34 -7.52 -3.32
CA PHE A 72 4.47 -8.16 -2.01
C PHE A 72 3.26 -7.97 -1.08
N TYR A 73 2.24 -7.20 -1.46
CA TYR A 73 0.99 -7.09 -0.71
C TYR A 73 0.04 -8.28 -0.90
N LEU A 74 0.21 -9.08 -1.96
CA LEU A 74 -0.70 -10.18 -2.30
C LEU A 74 -0.93 -11.18 -1.14
N PRO A 75 0.09 -11.62 -0.38
CA PRO A 75 -0.10 -12.51 0.77
C PRO A 75 -0.80 -11.87 1.97
N TYR A 76 -1.01 -10.55 1.95
CA TYR A 76 -1.44 -9.74 3.10
C TYR A 76 -2.81 -9.08 2.90
N VAL A 77 -3.52 -9.43 1.83
CA VAL A 77 -4.83 -8.83 1.46
C VAL A 77 -5.81 -8.84 2.62
N GLU A 78 -6.02 -9.98 3.28
CA GLU A 78 -6.95 -10.11 4.39
C GLU A 78 -6.55 -9.20 5.57
N GLN A 79 -5.28 -9.23 5.94
CA GLN A 79 -4.73 -8.41 7.04
C GLN A 79 -4.78 -6.91 6.74
N ALA A 80 -4.65 -6.52 5.46
CA ALA A 80 -4.79 -5.14 5.03
C ALA A 80 -6.25 -4.69 5.12
N ILE A 81 -7.20 -5.50 4.67
CA ILE A 81 -8.64 -5.19 4.79
C ILE A 81 -9.04 -5.08 6.26
N GLU A 82 -8.59 -6.00 7.12
CA GLU A 82 -8.86 -5.97 8.57
C GLU A 82 -8.32 -4.71 9.25
N PHE A 83 -7.28 -4.08 8.71
CA PHE A 83 -6.67 -2.89 9.30
C PHE A 83 -7.57 -1.65 9.21
N ASP A 84 -8.22 -1.41 8.06
CA ASP A 84 -9.20 -0.32 7.88
C ASP A 84 -10.26 -0.72 6.84
N PRO A 85 -11.27 -1.52 7.24
CA PRO A 85 -12.21 -2.15 6.31
C PRO A 85 -13.02 -1.14 5.49
N ASP A 86 -13.27 0.05 6.04
CA ASP A 86 -14.08 1.06 5.38
C ASP A 86 -13.26 1.95 4.41
N ASN A 87 -11.95 2.12 4.65
CA ASN A 87 -11.12 3.13 3.97
C ASN A 87 -9.88 2.57 3.26
N LEU A 88 -9.63 1.27 3.32
CA LEU A 88 -8.62 0.61 2.50
C LEU A 88 -9.23 0.15 1.17
N ARG A 89 -8.51 0.35 0.06
CA ARG A 89 -8.81 -0.20 -1.26
C ARG A 89 -7.59 -0.95 -1.81
N LEU A 90 -7.87 -1.94 -2.64
CA LEU A 90 -6.92 -2.82 -3.32
C LEU A 90 -7.06 -2.68 -4.83
#